data_AF-A0A4Q0NWJ8-F1
#
_entry.id   AF-A0A4Q0NWJ8-F1
#
_cell.length_a   1.000
_cell.length_b   1.000
_cell.length_c   1.000
_cell.angle_alpha   90.00
_cell.angle_beta   90.00
_cell.angle_gamma   90.00
#
_symmetry.space_group_name_H-M   'P 1'
#
loop_
_entity.id
_entity.type
_entity.pdbx_description
1 polymer ?
#
loop_
_entity_poly.entity_id
_entity_poly.type
_entity_poly.pdbx_seq_one_letter_code
_entity_poly.pdbx_strand_id
1 'polypeptide(L)'
;MNESPADYRGFLVYDVLYLIYMIYFLVYISTACNPTDIGMLSSVINQVAQKNKDQGISGFLYYKDGTYLQLLEGDFKMVNTLFHKIIEDDRHTNVTVIVENKIEHRVFNDYESGFLVPKDKKQYQKLNDYLSYLKLLENDEINNTISILESIISKM
;
A
#
# COMPACT_ATOMS: atom_id res chain seq x y z
N MET A 1 46.26 -9.85 -15.53
CA MET A 1 45.56 -9.10 -14.48
C MET A 1 44.56 -10.07 -13.87
N ASN A 2 44.92 -10.68 -12.74
CA ASN A 2 44.04 -11.58 -11.98
C ASN A 2 43.45 -10.74 -10.86
N GLU A 3 42.21 -10.30 -11.00
CA GLU A 3 41.46 -9.77 -9.87
C GLU A 3 41.10 -10.93 -8.93
N SER A 4 41.34 -10.71 -7.63
CA SER A 4 41.13 -11.69 -6.57
C SER A 4 39.64 -12.00 -6.40
N PRO A 5 39.21 -13.27 -6.26
CA PRO A 5 37.78 -13.66 -6.08
C PRO A 5 37.14 -13.20 -4.75
N ALA A 6 37.83 -12.39 -3.94
CA ALA A 6 37.53 -12.18 -2.53
C ALA A 6 36.48 -11.09 -2.22
N ASP A 7 36.03 -10.30 -3.19
CA ASP A 7 35.20 -9.12 -2.88
C ASP A 7 33.70 -9.23 -3.25
N TYR A 8 33.28 -10.31 -3.91
CA TYR A 8 31.87 -10.49 -4.27
C TYR A 8 30.97 -10.81 -3.08
N ARG A 9 31.53 -11.34 -1.98
CA ARG A 9 30.76 -11.71 -0.78
C ARG A 9 30.28 -10.50 0.01
N GLY A 10 31.08 -9.43 0.08
CA GLY A 10 30.66 -8.18 0.69
C GLY A 10 29.51 -7.57 -0.09
N PHE A 11 29.70 -7.43 -1.41
CA PHE A 11 28.68 -6.91 -2.33
C PHE A 11 27.35 -7.67 -2.26
N LEU A 12 27.38 -9.01 -2.33
CA LEU A 12 26.15 -9.83 -2.22
C LEU A 12 25.45 -9.68 -0.86
N VAL A 13 26.21 -9.57 0.25
CA VAL A 13 25.62 -9.42 1.58
C VAL A 13 24.98 -8.04 1.73
N TYR A 14 25.59 -6.98 1.19
CA TYR A 14 24.99 -5.64 1.16
C TYR A 14 23.73 -5.59 0.31
N ASP A 15 23.75 -6.17 -0.90
CA ASP A 15 22.57 -6.19 -1.77
C ASP A 15 21.41 -6.96 -1.13
N VAL A 16 21.69 -8.12 -0.53
CA VAL A 16 20.67 -8.93 0.14
C VAL A 16 20.13 -8.21 1.38
N LEU A 17 21.00 -7.60 2.21
CA LEU A 17 20.56 -6.82 3.36
C LEU A 17 19.75 -5.61 2.94
N TYR A 18 20.20 -4.87 1.94
CA TYR A 18 19.49 -3.71 1.40
C TYR A 18 18.10 -4.09 0.91
N LEU A 19 17.98 -5.19 0.15
CA LEU A 19 16.69 -5.73 -0.29
C LEU A 19 15.77 -6.19 0.86
N ILE A 20 16.32 -6.52 2.03
CA ILE A 20 15.57 -6.86 3.26
C ILE A 20 15.09 -5.58 3.98
N TYR A 21 15.85 -4.48 3.89
CA TYR A 21 15.49 -3.20 4.51
C TYR A 21 14.50 -2.38 3.69
N MET A 22 14.36 -2.66 2.39
CA MET A 22 13.34 -2.01 1.57
C MET A 22 11.92 -2.43 1.98
N ILE A 23 11.02 -1.46 2.01
CA ILE A 23 9.60 -1.65 2.23
C ILE A 23 8.99 -2.12 0.92
N TYR A 24 8.32 -3.27 0.94
CA TYR A 24 7.53 -3.73 -0.18
C TYR A 24 6.21 -2.96 -0.23
N PHE A 25 5.82 -2.60 -1.44
CA PHE A 25 4.69 -1.73 -1.75
C PHE A 25 3.81 -2.38 -2.81
N LEU A 26 2.51 -2.45 -2.55
CA LEU A 26 1.53 -3.07 -3.44
C LEU A 26 0.25 -2.24 -3.52
N VAL A 27 -0.17 -1.88 -4.73
CA VAL A 27 -1.45 -1.22 -5.01
C VAL A 27 -2.28 -2.11 -5.92
N TYR A 28 -3.51 -2.36 -5.52
CA TYR A 28 -4.45 -3.13 -6.32
C TYR A 28 -5.83 -2.48 -6.34
N ILE A 29 -6.61 -2.82 -7.37
CA ILE A 29 -8.04 -2.52 -7.46
C ILE A 29 -8.84 -3.81 -7.47
N SER A 30 -10.12 -3.73 -7.07
CA SER A 30 -11.06 -4.85 -7.14
C SER A 30 -12.50 -4.36 -7.11
N THR A 31 -13.43 -5.20 -7.54
CA THR A 31 -14.87 -4.90 -7.59
C THR A 31 -15.59 -5.49 -6.38
N ALA A 32 -16.33 -4.67 -5.64
CA ALA A 32 -17.15 -5.12 -4.52
C ALA A 32 -18.31 -5.99 -5.00
N CYS A 33 -18.53 -7.13 -4.33
CA CYS A 33 -19.66 -8.01 -4.63
C CYS A 33 -21.00 -7.45 -4.10
N ASN A 34 -20.96 -6.72 -2.97
CA ASN A 34 -22.14 -6.13 -2.32
C ASN A 34 -21.91 -4.64 -1.98
N PRO A 35 -22.17 -3.71 -2.92
CA PRO A 35 -21.79 -2.29 -2.79
C PRO A 35 -22.61 -1.48 -1.76
N THR A 36 -23.66 -2.06 -1.17
CA THR A 36 -24.59 -1.37 -0.26
C THR A 36 -24.21 -1.42 1.22
N ASP A 37 -23.16 -2.15 1.63
CA ASP A 37 -22.83 -2.40 3.05
C ASP A 37 -21.64 -1.57 3.60
N ILE A 38 -21.54 -0.31 3.18
CA ILE A 38 -20.46 0.63 3.55
C ILE A 38 -20.41 0.84 5.09
N GLY A 39 -21.55 0.71 5.76
CA GLY A 39 -21.68 0.82 7.22
C GLY A 39 -20.95 -0.30 7.97
N MET A 40 -21.17 -1.57 7.60
CA MET A 40 -20.41 -2.69 8.16
C MET A 40 -18.92 -2.61 7.80
N LEU A 41 -18.59 -2.04 6.64
CA LEU A 41 -17.20 -1.93 6.21
C LEU A 41 -16.35 -1.19 7.25
N SER A 42 -16.84 -0.09 7.87
CA SER A 42 -16.01 0.69 8.81
C SER A 42 -15.56 -0.08 10.05
N SER A 43 -16.43 -0.91 10.63
CA SER A 43 -16.07 -1.64 11.84
C SER A 43 -15.06 -2.75 11.54
N VAL A 44 -15.22 -3.39 10.39
CA VAL A 44 -14.25 -4.37 9.86
C VAL A 44 -12.92 -3.70 9.57
N ILE A 45 -12.92 -2.54 8.92
CA ILE A 45 -11.71 -1.80 8.55
C ILE A 45 -10.88 -1.48 9.78
N ASN A 46 -11.48 -0.96 10.85
CA ASN A 46 -10.71 -0.60 12.06
C ASN A 46 -10.03 -1.84 12.69
N GLN A 47 -10.71 -2.99 12.70
CA GLN A 47 -10.14 -4.22 13.22
C GLN A 47 -9.02 -4.75 12.32
N VAL A 48 -9.23 -4.72 11.01
CA VAL A 48 -8.21 -5.11 10.02
C VAL A 48 -7.01 -4.18 10.09
N ALA A 49 -7.23 -2.88 10.26
CA ALA A 49 -6.19 -1.88 10.38
C ALA A 49 -5.30 -2.11 11.59
N GLN A 50 -5.90 -2.38 12.75
CA GLN A 50 -5.14 -2.71 13.96
C GLN A 50 -4.33 -3.99 13.78
N LYS A 51 -4.94 -5.04 13.22
CA LYS A 51 -4.25 -6.31 12.94
C LYS A 51 -3.09 -6.14 11.96
N ASN A 52 -3.28 -5.34 10.92
CA ASN A 52 -2.24 -5.04 9.93
C ASN A 52 -1.10 -4.26 10.58
N LYS A 53 -1.41 -3.29 11.44
CA LYS A 53 -0.41 -2.54 12.22
C LYS A 53 0.41 -3.46 13.13
N ASP A 54 -0.23 -4.40 13.82
CA ASP A 54 0.45 -5.40 14.66
C ASP A 54 1.38 -6.32 13.84
N GLN A 55 1.12 -6.44 12.53
CA GLN A 55 1.91 -7.17 11.55
C GLN A 55 2.96 -6.31 10.82
N GLY A 56 3.09 -5.03 11.17
CA GLY A 56 3.99 -4.10 10.49
C GLY A 56 3.55 -3.77 9.06
N ILE A 57 2.26 -3.84 8.77
CA ILE A 57 1.66 -3.47 7.48
C ILE A 57 0.89 -2.16 7.67
N SER A 58 1.20 -1.16 6.84
CA SER A 58 0.47 0.11 6.73
C SER A 58 -0.14 0.27 5.34
N GLY A 59 -0.96 1.31 5.15
CA GLY A 59 -1.51 1.66 3.84
C GLY A 59 -2.83 2.41 3.91
N PHE A 60 -3.68 2.21 2.90
CA PHE A 60 -5.03 2.75 2.88
C PHE A 60 -5.97 1.90 2.02
N LEU A 61 -7.27 2.06 2.23
CA LEU A 61 -8.32 1.42 1.42
C LEU A 61 -9.31 2.48 0.96
N TYR A 62 -9.30 2.80 -0.32
CA TYR A 62 -10.29 3.68 -0.92
C TYR A 62 -11.45 2.87 -1.49
N TYR A 63 -12.68 3.33 -1.26
CA TYR A 63 -13.88 2.74 -1.86
C TYR A 63 -14.69 3.84 -2.54
N LYS A 64 -15.01 3.63 -3.82
CA LYS A 64 -15.91 4.50 -4.58
C LYS A 64 -16.65 3.66 -5.62
N ASP A 65 -17.96 3.88 -5.72
CA ASP A 65 -18.82 3.34 -6.78
C ASP A 65 -18.62 1.83 -7.05
N GLY A 66 -18.56 1.03 -5.99
CA GLY A 66 -18.41 -0.43 -6.09
C GLY A 66 -16.97 -0.90 -6.38
N THR A 67 -15.99 -0.02 -6.36
CA THR A 67 -14.57 -0.35 -6.59
C THR A 67 -13.74 -0.07 -5.34
N TYR A 68 -12.95 -1.05 -4.93
CA TYR A 68 -11.89 -0.89 -3.94
C TYR A 68 -10.57 -0.57 -4.64
N LEU A 69 -9.83 0.39 -4.10
CA LEU A 69 -8.43 0.66 -4.38
C LEU A 69 -7.69 0.55 -3.05
N GLN A 70 -6.74 -0.38 -2.94
CA GLN A 70 -6.02 -0.58 -1.69
C GLN A 70 -4.52 -0.56 -1.93
N LEU A 71 -3.84 0.09 -1.00
CA LEU A 71 -2.40 0.15 -0.90
C LEU A 71 -1.97 -0.57 0.35
N LEU A 72 -0.96 -1.42 0.22
CA LEU A 72 -0.30 -2.15 1.30
C LEU A 72 1.20 -1.87 1.25
N GLU A 73 1.79 -1.58 2.39
CA GLU A 73 3.24 -1.42 2.51
C GLU A 73 3.78 -2.08 3.79
N GLY A 74 4.93 -2.75 3.68
CA GLY A 74 5.57 -3.43 4.81
C GLY A 74 6.62 -4.43 4.37
N ASP A 75 6.91 -5.41 5.23
CA ASP A 75 7.75 -6.55 4.84
C ASP A 75 7.09 -7.33 3.70
N PHE A 76 7.89 -7.74 2.69
CA PHE A 76 7.41 -8.48 1.53
C PHE A 76 6.59 -9.71 1.90
N LYS A 77 7.07 -10.54 2.84
CA LYS A 77 6.38 -11.77 3.22
C LYS A 77 5.06 -11.45 3.90
N MET A 78 5.05 -10.43 4.77
CA MET A 78 3.85 -10.01 5.49
C MET A 78 2.79 -9.48 4.53
N VAL A 79 3.16 -8.57 3.63
CA VAL A 79 2.24 -8.00 2.62
C VAL A 79 1.76 -9.09 1.67
N ASN A 80 2.65 -9.93 1.14
CA ASN A 80 2.26 -10.98 0.21
C ASN A 80 1.31 -12.01 0.86
N THR A 81 1.57 -12.38 2.11
CA THR A 81 0.68 -13.27 2.88
C THR A 81 -0.69 -12.65 3.11
N LEU A 82 -0.74 -11.35 3.41
CA LEU A 82 -2.01 -10.64 3.54
C LEU A 82 -2.73 -10.55 2.20
N PHE A 83 -2.02 -10.25 1.12
CA PHE A 83 -2.59 -10.10 -0.21
C PHE A 83 -3.20 -11.40 -0.73
N HIS A 84 -2.57 -12.56 -0.49
CA HIS A 84 -3.17 -13.85 -0.82
C HIS A 84 -4.51 -14.08 -0.10
N LYS A 85 -4.62 -13.69 1.18
CA LYS A 85 -5.90 -13.78 1.91
C LYS A 85 -6.95 -12.83 1.36
N ILE A 86 -6.53 -11.66 0.89
CA ILE A 86 -7.41 -10.68 0.25
C ILE A 86 -7.93 -11.25 -1.07
N ILE A 87 -7.08 -11.85 -1.91
CA ILE A 87 -7.52 -12.45 -3.19
C ILE A 87 -8.64 -13.49 -2.98
N GLU A 88 -8.61 -14.23 -1.88
CA GLU A 88 -9.60 -15.25 -1.51
C GLU A 88 -10.84 -14.69 -0.81
N ASP A 89 -10.96 -13.38 -0.63
CA ASP A 89 -12.05 -12.78 0.12
C ASP A 89 -13.32 -12.61 -0.75
N ASP A 90 -14.39 -13.34 -0.39
CA ASP A 90 -15.66 -13.37 -1.14
C ASP A 90 -16.39 -12.03 -1.22
N ARG A 91 -15.95 -11.00 -0.46
CA ARG A 91 -16.57 -9.66 -0.48
C ARG A 91 -16.23 -8.88 -1.74
N HIS A 92 -15.25 -9.32 -2.53
CA HIS A 92 -14.84 -8.67 -3.76
C HIS A 92 -14.35 -9.66 -4.83
N THR A 93 -14.18 -9.16 -6.05
CA THR A 93 -13.72 -9.94 -7.21
C THR A 93 -12.88 -9.05 -8.14
N ASN A 94 -12.40 -9.58 -9.27
CA ASN A 94 -11.62 -8.86 -10.28
C ASN A 94 -10.39 -8.14 -9.71
N VAL A 95 -9.65 -8.81 -8.82
CA VAL A 95 -8.45 -8.25 -8.21
C VAL A 95 -7.38 -8.03 -9.28
N THR A 96 -6.94 -6.78 -9.44
CA THR A 96 -5.91 -6.38 -10.42
C THR A 96 -4.83 -5.57 -9.71
N VAL A 97 -3.60 -6.06 -9.74
CA VAL A 97 -2.43 -5.31 -9.25
C VAL A 97 -2.12 -4.19 -10.25
N ILE A 98 -2.00 -2.96 -9.76
CA ILE A 98 -1.70 -1.78 -10.56
C ILE A 98 -0.23 -1.38 -10.41
N VAL A 99 0.28 -1.46 -9.18
CA VAL A 99 1.68 -1.14 -8.87
C VAL A 99 2.20 -2.15 -7.88
N GLU A 100 3.42 -2.62 -8.12
CA GLU A 100 4.19 -3.43 -7.20
C GLU A 100 5.63 -2.91 -7.24
N ASN A 101 6.17 -2.50 -6.09
CA ASN A 101 7.52 -1.96 -6.01
C ASN A 101 8.15 -2.18 -4.63
N LYS A 102 9.41 -1.80 -4.49
CA LYS A 102 10.12 -1.70 -3.22
C LYS A 102 10.60 -0.27 -3.04
N ILE A 103 10.28 0.33 -1.91
CA ILE A 103 10.58 1.72 -1.56
C ILE A 103 11.45 1.77 -0.29
N GLU A 104 12.29 2.79 -0.15
CA GLU A 104 13.16 2.91 1.03
C GLU A 104 12.39 3.31 2.30
N HIS A 105 11.28 4.02 2.15
CA HIS A 105 10.52 4.61 3.25
C HIS A 105 9.03 4.37 3.07
N ARG A 106 8.32 4.09 4.18
CA ARG A 106 6.86 3.99 4.19
C ARG A 106 6.22 5.31 3.77
N VAL A 107 5.28 5.24 2.84
CA VAL A 107 4.50 6.40 2.38
C VAL A 107 3.43 6.77 3.40
N PHE A 108 2.88 5.81 4.16
CA PHE A 108 1.74 5.99 5.07
C PHE A 108 2.08 5.74 6.56
N ASN A 109 3.33 5.99 6.98
CA ASN A 109 3.79 5.73 8.35
C ASN A 109 3.05 6.56 9.42
N ASP A 110 2.78 7.84 9.11
CA ASP A 110 2.23 8.83 10.05
C ASP A 110 0.72 9.06 9.87
N TYR A 111 0.09 8.36 8.92
CA TYR A 111 -1.34 8.54 8.69
C TYR A 111 -2.13 7.80 9.78
N GLU A 112 -2.66 8.58 10.72
CA GLU A 112 -3.45 8.09 11.87
C GLU A 112 -4.41 6.98 11.43
N SER A 113 -4.22 5.79 12.02
CA SER A 113 -4.98 4.54 11.89
C SER A 113 -4.62 3.56 10.77
N GLY A 114 -3.68 3.86 9.87
CA GLY A 114 -3.10 2.85 8.96
C GLY A 114 -4.04 2.26 7.90
N PHE A 115 -5.35 2.55 7.92
CA PHE A 115 -6.30 2.32 6.83
C PHE A 115 -7.45 3.34 6.93
N LEU A 116 -7.51 4.29 6.01
CA LEU A 116 -8.64 5.22 5.90
C LEU A 116 -9.50 4.84 4.71
N VAL A 117 -10.82 4.80 4.93
CA VAL A 117 -11.83 4.62 3.90
C VAL A 117 -12.64 5.90 3.80
N PRO A 118 -12.33 6.79 2.85
CA PRO A 118 -13.08 8.01 2.67
C PRO A 118 -14.55 7.72 2.40
N LYS A 119 -15.42 8.08 3.35
CA LYS A 119 -16.88 7.94 3.21
C LYS A 119 -17.57 9.24 2.81
N ASP A 120 -16.87 10.34 2.94
CA ASP A 120 -17.39 11.68 2.74
C ASP A 120 -16.30 12.61 2.18
N LYS A 121 -16.75 13.79 1.74
CA LYS A 121 -15.88 14.82 1.16
C LYS A 121 -14.76 15.26 2.12
N LYS A 122 -14.97 15.22 3.43
CA LYS A 122 -14.00 15.65 4.44
C LYS A 122 -12.85 14.64 4.55
N GLN A 123 -13.17 13.35 4.57
CA GLN A 123 -12.16 12.29 4.60
C GLN A 123 -11.37 12.22 3.29
N TYR A 124 -12.04 12.45 2.16
CA TYR A 124 -11.36 12.58 0.86
C TYR A 124 -10.40 13.78 0.85
N GLN A 125 -10.81 14.92 1.41
CA GLN A 125 -9.93 16.07 1.55
C GLN A 125 -8.71 15.74 2.43
N LYS A 126 -8.90 15.04 3.56
CA LYS A 126 -7.79 14.61 4.44
C LYS A 126 -6.79 13.70 3.70
N LEU A 127 -7.26 12.84 2.80
CA LEU A 127 -6.38 12.02 1.96
C LEU A 127 -5.60 12.90 0.98
N ASN A 128 -6.27 13.81 0.27
CA ASN A 128 -5.59 14.72 -0.68
C ASN A 128 -4.57 15.63 0.01
N ASP A 129 -4.89 16.15 1.19
CA ASP A 129 -3.98 16.99 1.97
C ASP A 129 -2.72 16.20 2.37
N TYR A 130 -2.89 14.92 2.73
CA TYR A 130 -1.77 14.03 3.05
C TYR A 130 -0.90 13.68 1.83
N LEU A 131 -1.52 13.32 0.71
CA LEU A 131 -0.81 13.07 -0.55
C LEU A 131 -0.06 14.32 -1.01
N SER A 132 -0.66 15.50 -0.85
CA SER A 132 -0.02 16.78 -1.15
C SER A 132 1.17 17.04 -0.24
N TYR A 133 1.05 16.77 1.07
CA TYR A 133 2.15 16.88 2.02
C TYR A 133 3.33 15.98 1.66
N LEU A 134 3.05 14.71 1.32
CA LEU A 134 4.10 13.76 0.92
C LEU A 134 4.84 14.21 -0.34
N LYS A 135 4.14 14.84 -1.30
CA LYS A 135 4.78 15.41 -2.48
C LYS A 135 5.76 16.54 -2.18
N LEU A 136 5.54 17.28 -1.08
CA LEU A 136 6.46 18.33 -0.63
C LEU A 136 7.76 17.78 -0.05
N LEU A 137 7.85 16.46 0.21
CA LEU A 137 9.07 15.82 0.71
C LEU A 137 10.10 15.54 -0.41
N GLU A 138 9.81 15.96 -1.65
CA GLU A 138 10.71 15.90 -2.82
C GLU A 138 11.37 14.52 -3.06
N ASN A 139 10.65 13.44 -2.75
CA ASN A 139 11.10 12.08 -3.02
C ASN A 139 10.49 11.58 -4.35
N ASP A 140 11.31 11.37 -5.37
CA ASP A 140 10.85 11.02 -6.73
C ASP A 140 10.03 9.72 -6.79
N GLU A 141 10.40 8.71 -5.99
CA GLU A 141 9.70 7.42 -5.95
C GLU A 141 8.32 7.53 -5.30
N ILE A 142 8.24 8.29 -4.20
CA ILE A 142 6.98 8.63 -3.53
C ILE A 142 6.12 9.49 -4.46
N ASN A 143 6.70 10.47 -5.16
CA ASN A 143 5.99 11.35 -6.08
C ASN A 143 5.37 10.60 -7.26
N ASN A 144 6.12 9.66 -7.85
CA ASN A 144 5.61 8.81 -8.93
C ASN A 144 4.43 7.96 -8.43
N THR A 145 4.60 7.32 -7.27
CA THR A 145 3.56 6.52 -6.62
C THR A 145 2.29 7.32 -6.38
N ILE A 146 2.41 8.52 -5.80
CA ILE A 146 1.25 9.41 -5.54
C ILE A 146 0.59 9.83 -6.85
N SER A 147 1.36 10.13 -7.90
CA SER A 147 0.82 10.50 -9.22
C SER A 147 0.00 9.36 -9.84
N ILE A 148 0.44 8.11 -9.66
CA ILE A 148 -0.33 6.93 -10.09
C ILE A 148 -1.63 6.83 -9.29
N LEU A 149 -1.56 6.96 -7.96
CA LEU A 149 -2.75 6.91 -7.09
C LEU A 149 -3.78 7.96 -7.47
N GLU A 150 -3.36 9.22 -7.66
CA GLU A 150 -4.25 10.31 -8.12
C GLU A 150 -4.85 10.02 -9.50
N SER A 151 -4.08 9.45 -10.42
CA SER A 151 -4.58 9.07 -11.75
C SER A 151 -5.66 7.99 -11.66
N ILE A 152 -5.51 7.02 -10.75
CA ILE A 152 -6.53 5.98 -10.52
C ILE A 152 -7.77 6.59 -9.87
N ILE A 153 -7.58 7.33 -8.77
CA ILE A 153 -8.67 7.94 -7.99
C ILE A 153 -9.51 8.90 -8.84
N SER A 154 -8.89 9.65 -9.77
CA SER A 154 -9.60 10.56 -10.68
C SER A 154 -10.39 9.87 -11.79
N LYS A 155 -10.10 8.60 -12.09
CA LYS A 155 -10.79 7.79 -13.11
C LYS A 155 -11.87 6.89 -12.52
N MET A 156 -11.78 6.58 -11.23
CA MET A 156 -12.86 6.02 -10.42
C MET A 156 -13.94 7.07 -10.24
#